data_AF-A0A5M8RWJ7-F1
#
_entry.id   AF-A0A5M8RWJ7-F1
#
_cell.length_a   1.000
_cell.length_b   1.000
_cell.length_c   1.000
_cell.angle_alpha   90.00
_cell.angle_beta   90.00
_cell.angle_gamma   90.00
#
_symmetry.space_group_name_H-M   'P 1'
#
loop_
_entity.id
_entity.type
_entity.pdbx_description
1 polymer ?
#
loop_
_entity_poly.entity_id
_entity_poly.type
_entity_poly.pdbx_seq_one_letter_code
_entity_poly.pdbx_strand_id
1 'polypeptide(L)'
;MKNYICTTCGVQYDLSTSPPAECIICNEERQYVNPDGQAWTTLEELKQSCAYQNEICFEEEHLYSLTSKPRLGIGQTAYLIQEPGFHLLWDCITYLDQKTIEDIKKLGGIQAIALSHPHYYSTQTEWAEAFDAPIYIHEDDKEWVQRSSERIVFWSGESLELSEGLTLHRLGGHFKGGAVCHWKNGDGGNGILLTGDIIQVVQDQEWVSFMYSYPNLIPLPSRKVKQMADQVKDIPFNRLYNAFHRAVKKSAGERVQQSAERYIKAVDGTLFST
;
A
#
# COMPACT_ATOMS: atom_id res chain seq x y z
N MET A 1 21.44 20.28 -2.91
CA MET A 1 21.01 18.89 -3.21
C MET A 1 19.55 18.76 -2.82
N LYS A 2 18.81 17.87 -3.46
CA LYS A 2 17.37 17.67 -3.22
C LYS A 2 17.03 16.18 -3.19
N ASN A 3 15.98 15.81 -2.47
CA ASN A 3 15.35 14.50 -2.57
C ASN A 3 14.24 14.57 -3.63
N TYR A 4 14.52 14.04 -4.81
CA TYR A 4 13.61 14.10 -5.94
C TYR A 4 12.49 13.06 -5.83
N ILE A 5 11.31 13.44 -6.28
CA ILE A 5 10.10 12.62 -6.28
C ILE A 5 9.69 12.43 -7.74
N CYS A 6 9.53 11.18 -8.17
CA CYS A 6 9.00 10.90 -9.50
C CYS A 6 7.52 11.32 -9.55
N THR A 7 7.13 12.17 -10.50
CA THR A 7 5.75 12.67 -10.57
C THR A 7 4.73 11.60 -10.96
N THR A 8 5.19 10.48 -11.53
CA THR A 8 4.33 9.36 -11.98
C THR A 8 3.99 8.42 -10.83
N CYS A 9 5.00 7.87 -10.15
CA CYS A 9 4.75 6.93 -9.06
C CYS A 9 4.65 7.60 -7.68
N GLY A 10 5.22 8.79 -7.50
CA GLY A 10 5.27 9.49 -6.22
C GLY A 10 6.38 9.02 -5.27
N VAL A 11 7.25 8.08 -5.69
CA VAL A 11 8.38 7.59 -4.88
C VAL A 11 9.50 8.62 -4.84
N GLN A 12 10.01 8.87 -3.63
CA GLN A 12 11.13 9.74 -3.35
C GLN A 12 12.47 9.00 -3.42
N TYR A 13 13.50 9.69 -3.90
CA TYR A 13 14.86 9.19 -4.05
C TYR A 13 15.81 9.87 -3.06
N ASP A 14 16.95 9.23 -2.84
CA ASP A 14 18.06 9.77 -2.06
C ASP A 14 18.57 11.13 -2.56
N LEU A 15 19.26 11.81 -1.64
CA LEU A 15 19.71 13.18 -1.81
C LEU A 15 20.72 13.26 -2.95
N SER A 16 20.45 14.11 -3.95
CA SER A 16 21.30 14.25 -5.13
C SER A 16 21.38 15.70 -5.63
N THR A 17 22.37 16.00 -6.47
CA THR A 17 22.54 17.34 -7.08
C THR A 17 21.64 17.57 -8.29
N SER A 18 21.19 16.50 -8.92
CA SER A 18 20.34 16.49 -10.11
C SER A 18 19.32 15.36 -10.00
N PRO A 19 18.15 15.46 -10.66
CA PRO A 19 17.18 14.37 -10.66
C PRO A 19 17.80 13.06 -11.17
N PRO A 20 17.36 11.89 -10.69
CA PRO A 20 17.79 10.62 -11.23
C PRO A 20 17.50 10.54 -12.74
N ALA A 21 18.40 9.87 -13.49
CA ALA A 21 18.25 9.71 -14.94
C ALA A 21 16.96 8.94 -15.28
N GLU A 22 16.62 7.96 -14.45
CA GLU A 22 15.45 7.10 -14.58
C GLU A 22 14.83 6.83 -13.21
N CYS A 23 13.53 6.57 -13.22
CA CYS A 23 12.80 6.11 -12.06
C CYS A 23 12.75 4.59 -12.13
N ILE A 24 13.55 3.91 -11.30
CA ILE A 24 13.63 2.45 -11.21
C ILE A 24 12.24 1.83 -11.05
N ILE A 25 11.36 2.46 -10.27
CA ILE A 25 9.98 1.99 -10.06
C ILE A 25 9.12 2.10 -11.32
N CYS A 26 9.23 3.18 -12.09
CA CYS A 26 8.42 3.39 -13.30
C CYS A 26 8.94 2.64 -14.53
N ASN A 27 10.25 2.37 -14.57
CA ASN A 27 10.89 1.59 -15.62
C ASN A 27 10.70 0.08 -15.47
N GLU A 28 10.12 -0.35 -14.35
CA GLU A 28 9.83 -1.74 -14.07
C GLU A 28 8.46 -2.14 -14.68
N GLU A 29 8.33 -3.37 -15.17
CA GLU A 29 7.18 -3.89 -15.92
C GLU A 29 5.83 -3.85 -15.17
N ARG A 30 5.86 -3.64 -13.86
CA ARG A 30 4.69 -3.54 -12.97
C ARG A 30 4.19 -2.12 -12.83
N GLN A 31 4.90 -1.17 -13.45
CA GLN A 31 4.51 0.21 -13.63
C GLN A 31 4.73 0.63 -15.10
N TYR A 32 4.76 1.94 -15.33
CA TYR A 32 5.01 2.55 -16.62
C TYR A 32 5.70 3.91 -16.44
N VAL A 33 6.47 4.30 -17.44
CA VAL A 33 6.90 5.69 -17.62
C VAL A 33 5.75 6.48 -18.20
N ASN A 34 5.49 7.67 -17.65
CA ASN A 34 4.46 8.55 -18.19
C ASN A 34 4.66 8.77 -19.71
N PRO A 35 3.61 8.68 -20.54
CA PRO A 35 3.70 8.91 -21.99
C PRO A 35 4.30 10.26 -22.39
N ASP A 36 4.15 11.28 -21.56
CA ASP A 36 4.74 12.63 -21.76
C ASP A 36 6.22 12.70 -21.34
N GLY A 37 6.78 11.57 -20.89
CA GLY A 37 8.14 11.44 -20.40
C GLY A 37 8.24 11.48 -18.88
N GLN A 38 9.41 11.09 -18.38
CA GLN A 38 9.66 11.08 -16.95
C GLN A 38 9.91 12.50 -16.42
N ALA A 39 9.22 12.85 -15.35
CA ALA A 39 9.37 14.13 -14.68
C ALA A 39 9.58 13.97 -13.17
N TRP A 40 10.17 15.01 -12.58
CA TRP A 40 10.60 15.04 -11.20
C TRP A 40 10.12 16.31 -10.50
N THR A 41 9.80 16.18 -9.22
CA THR A 41 9.50 17.30 -8.32
C THR A 41 10.18 17.08 -6.98
N THR A 42 9.87 17.89 -5.99
CA THR A 42 10.32 17.75 -4.60
C THR A 42 9.19 18.09 -3.65
N LEU A 43 9.29 17.64 -2.40
CA LEU A 43 8.30 17.98 -1.39
C LEU A 43 8.22 19.51 -1.14
N GLU A 44 9.35 20.21 -1.27
CA GLU A 44 9.42 21.67 -1.20
C GLU A 44 8.60 22.32 -2.33
N GLU A 45 8.81 21.92 -3.58
CA GLU A 45 8.07 22.44 -4.74
C GLU A 45 6.56 22.14 -4.64
N LEU A 46 6.21 20.93 -4.20
CA LEU A 46 4.82 20.55 -3.96
C LEU A 46 4.15 21.47 -2.92
N LYS A 47 4.81 21.74 -1.80
CA LYS A 47 4.32 22.67 -0.76
C LYS A 47 4.22 24.10 -1.28
N GLN A 48 5.24 24.59 -1.97
CA GLN A 48 5.29 25.96 -2.52
C GLN A 48 4.21 26.21 -3.57
N SER A 49 3.80 25.16 -4.31
CA SER A 49 2.72 25.26 -5.30
C SER A 49 1.36 25.63 -4.69
N CYS A 50 1.15 25.34 -3.39
CA CYS A 50 -0.14 25.43 -2.70
C CYS A 50 -1.28 24.68 -3.43
N ALA A 51 -0.96 23.78 -4.35
CA ALA A 51 -1.94 23.08 -5.18
C ALA A 51 -2.46 21.80 -4.53
N TYR A 52 -1.74 21.26 -3.53
CA TYR A 52 -2.03 19.98 -2.91
C TYR A 52 -2.44 20.13 -1.44
N GLN A 53 -3.38 19.28 -1.02
CA GLN A 53 -3.74 19.06 0.37
C GLN A 53 -4.02 17.57 0.57
N ASN A 54 -3.85 17.08 1.80
CA ASN A 54 -4.34 15.75 2.14
C ASN A 54 -5.75 15.83 2.72
N GLU A 55 -6.59 14.90 2.29
CA GLU A 55 -7.88 14.61 2.90
C GLU A 55 -7.71 13.41 3.83
N ILE A 56 -8.21 13.55 5.06
CA ILE A 56 -8.30 12.48 6.06
C ILE A 56 -9.78 12.19 6.27
N CYS A 57 -10.24 11.01 5.91
CA CYS A 57 -11.65 10.64 5.97
C CYS A 57 -11.87 9.49 6.95
N PHE A 58 -12.96 9.56 7.72
CA PHE A 58 -13.40 8.45 8.56
C PHE A 58 -14.00 7.35 7.68
N GLU A 59 -13.52 6.11 7.84
CA GLU A 59 -13.98 4.95 7.06
C GLU A 59 -14.88 4.05 7.92
N GLU A 60 -14.39 3.69 9.10
CA GLU A 60 -15.13 3.02 10.15
C GLU A 60 -14.44 3.25 11.50
N GLU A 61 -15.04 2.74 12.58
CA GLU A 61 -14.51 2.88 13.93
C GLU A 61 -13.01 2.51 13.95
N HIS A 62 -12.16 3.44 14.40
CA HIS A 62 -10.70 3.31 14.46
C HIS A 62 -9.96 3.17 13.11
N LEU A 63 -10.61 3.47 11.98
CA LEU A 63 -9.99 3.47 10.66
C LEU A 63 -10.22 4.78 9.91
N TYR A 64 -9.12 5.41 9.50
CA TYR A 64 -9.16 6.62 8.66
C TYR A 64 -8.38 6.39 7.36
N SER A 65 -8.90 6.90 6.25
CA SER A 65 -8.19 6.94 4.96
C SER A 65 -7.49 8.28 4.76
N LEU A 66 -6.38 8.26 4.04
CA LEU A 66 -5.58 9.42 3.69
C LEU A 66 -5.31 9.44 2.18
N THR A 67 -5.68 10.54 1.52
CA THR A 67 -5.39 10.77 0.09
C THR A 67 -4.95 12.20 -0.19
N SER A 68 -4.08 12.39 -1.19
CA SER A 68 -3.72 13.73 -1.67
C SER A 68 -4.70 14.21 -2.76
N LYS A 69 -5.11 15.49 -2.68
CA LYS A 69 -5.95 16.18 -3.65
C LYS A 69 -5.24 17.43 -4.18
N PRO A 70 -5.19 17.65 -5.52
CA PRO A 70 -5.59 16.71 -6.57
C PRO A 70 -4.72 15.44 -6.55
N ARG A 71 -5.08 14.45 -7.38
CA ARG A 71 -4.35 13.19 -7.48
C ARG A 71 -2.86 13.46 -7.70
N LEU A 72 -2.02 12.89 -6.84
CA LEU A 72 -0.56 12.98 -6.91
C LEU A 72 0.03 11.58 -7.06
N GLY A 73 1.01 11.42 -7.95
CA GLY A 73 1.60 10.12 -8.25
C GLY A 73 0.53 9.10 -8.67
N ILE A 74 0.57 7.91 -8.07
CA ILE A 74 -0.40 6.85 -8.34
C ILE A 74 -1.81 7.25 -7.85
N GLY A 75 -1.93 8.09 -6.83
CA GLY A 75 -3.22 8.46 -6.25
C GLY A 75 -3.79 7.38 -5.32
N GLN A 76 -2.91 6.65 -4.67
CA GLN A 76 -3.25 5.63 -3.69
C GLN A 76 -3.80 6.23 -2.39
N THR A 77 -4.48 5.38 -1.64
CA THR A 77 -4.94 5.62 -0.28
C THR A 77 -4.01 4.94 0.72
N ALA A 78 -3.54 5.69 1.71
CA ALA A 78 -2.97 5.12 2.93
C ALA A 78 -4.05 5.05 4.03
N TYR A 79 -3.90 4.15 4.98
CA TYR A 79 -4.86 3.98 6.08
C TYR A 79 -4.19 4.16 7.44
N LEU A 80 -4.77 4.99 8.30
CA LEU A 80 -4.40 5.09 9.70
C LEU A 80 -5.33 4.18 10.52
N ILE A 81 -4.76 3.11 11.08
CA ILE A 81 -5.43 2.18 11.98
C ILE A 81 -5.10 2.59 13.41
N GLN A 82 -6.11 2.73 14.26
CA GLN A 82 -5.94 3.09 15.66
C GLN A 82 -6.17 1.89 16.58
N GLU A 83 -5.11 1.18 16.96
CA GLU A 83 -5.16 0.21 18.05
C GLU A 83 -4.82 0.87 19.41
N PRO A 84 -5.31 0.33 20.54
CA PRO A 84 -4.97 0.85 21.86
C PRO A 84 -3.46 0.96 22.09
N GLY A 85 -2.93 2.19 22.10
CA GLY A 85 -1.51 2.48 22.30
C GLY A 85 -0.61 2.22 21.08
N PHE A 86 -1.16 1.86 19.93
CA PHE A 86 -0.38 1.58 18.72
C PHE A 86 -1.14 1.97 17.45
N HIS A 87 -0.80 3.08 16.82
CA HIS A 87 -1.38 3.50 15.56
C HIS A 87 -0.44 3.16 14.40
N LEU A 88 -0.98 2.43 13.42
CA LEU A 88 -0.26 2.02 12.23
C LEU A 88 -0.72 2.86 11.04
N LEU A 89 0.23 3.47 10.33
CA LEU A 89 -0.01 3.94 8.97
C LEU A 89 0.30 2.77 8.01
N TRP A 90 -0.73 2.22 7.40
CA TRP A 90 -0.64 1.20 6.36
C TRP A 90 -0.53 1.87 4.98
N ASP A 91 0.52 1.51 4.25
CA ASP A 91 0.99 2.19 3.04
C ASP A 91 1.34 3.68 3.30
N CYS A 92 1.75 4.42 2.27
CA CYS A 92 2.14 5.82 2.42
C CYS A 92 1.75 6.65 1.19
N ILE A 93 1.56 7.96 1.37
CA ILE A 93 1.26 8.94 0.31
C ILE A 93 2.37 9.99 0.22
N THR A 94 2.56 10.57 -0.96
CA THR A 94 3.70 11.43 -1.27
C THR A 94 3.65 12.80 -0.61
N TYR A 95 2.49 13.45 -0.56
CA TYR A 95 2.39 14.81 -0.03
C TYR A 95 2.33 14.78 1.50
N LEU A 96 3.13 15.61 2.16
CA LEU A 96 3.15 15.77 3.61
C LEU A 96 3.40 17.23 3.96
N ASP A 97 2.42 17.89 4.57
CA ASP A 97 2.50 19.26 5.05
C ASP A 97 2.27 19.36 6.57
N GLN A 98 2.51 20.55 7.12
CA GLN A 98 2.39 20.79 8.55
C GLN A 98 0.96 20.58 9.06
N LYS A 99 -0.05 20.97 8.27
CA LYS A 99 -1.47 20.76 8.61
C LYS A 99 -1.79 19.27 8.74
N THR A 100 -1.36 18.45 7.79
CA THR A 100 -1.54 16.99 7.84
C THR A 100 -0.89 16.41 9.09
N ILE A 101 0.34 16.83 9.42
CA ILE A 101 1.05 16.37 10.61
C ILE A 101 0.25 16.68 11.88
N GLU A 102 -0.25 17.91 12.00
CA GLU A 102 -1.06 18.34 13.14
C GLU A 102 -2.38 17.59 13.26
N ASP A 103 -3.08 17.38 12.14
CA ASP A 103 -4.35 16.66 12.13
C ASP A 103 -4.17 15.19 12.53
N ILE A 104 -3.09 14.53 12.08
CA ILE A 104 -2.78 13.16 12.50
C ILE A 104 -2.34 13.10 13.97
N LYS A 105 -1.59 14.10 14.46
CA LYS A 105 -1.25 14.18 15.90
C LYS A 105 -2.49 14.32 16.78
N LYS A 106 -3.54 15.02 16.32
CA LYS A 106 -4.84 15.07 17.03
C LYS A 106 -5.55 13.71 17.03
N LEU A 107 -5.30 12.88 16.03
CA LEU A 107 -5.74 11.47 15.97
C LEU A 107 -4.79 10.52 16.74
N GLY A 108 -3.87 11.03 17.55
CA GLY A 108 -2.96 10.25 18.39
C GLY A 108 -1.62 9.87 17.73
N GLY A 109 -1.33 10.41 16.55
CA GLY A 109 -0.05 10.23 15.88
C GLY A 109 0.09 8.86 15.18
N ILE A 110 1.33 8.51 14.84
CA ILE A 110 1.72 7.26 14.18
C ILE A 110 2.85 6.63 14.98
N GLN A 111 2.69 5.37 15.38
CA GLN A 111 3.72 4.60 16.09
C GLN A 111 4.52 3.69 15.17
N ALA A 112 3.97 3.33 14.00
CA ALA A 112 4.67 2.57 12.98
C ALA A 112 4.10 2.88 11.59
N ILE A 113 4.94 2.74 10.57
CA ILE A 113 4.53 2.71 9.17
C ILE A 113 4.84 1.30 8.65
N ALA A 114 3.90 0.66 7.96
CA ALA A 114 4.16 -0.60 7.27
C ALA A 114 3.66 -0.50 5.83
N LEU A 115 4.41 -1.07 4.90
CA LEU A 115 4.20 -0.86 3.48
C LEU A 115 3.95 -2.17 2.77
N SER A 116 2.92 -2.20 1.94
CA SER A 116 2.53 -3.39 1.18
C SER A 116 3.57 -3.75 0.13
N HIS A 117 4.04 -2.79 -0.66
CA HIS A 117 4.99 -3.00 -1.76
C HIS A 117 5.57 -1.67 -2.32
N PRO A 118 6.57 -1.70 -3.21
CA PRO A 118 7.35 -0.54 -3.64
C PRO A 118 6.61 0.64 -4.24
N HIS A 119 5.45 0.44 -4.86
CA HIS A 119 4.68 1.54 -5.43
C HIS A 119 4.17 2.52 -4.37
N TYR A 120 4.01 2.07 -3.13
CA TYR A 120 3.45 2.87 -2.04
C TYR A 120 4.51 3.34 -1.03
N TYR A 121 5.80 3.24 -1.37
CA TYR A 121 6.89 3.77 -0.56
C TYR A 121 6.90 5.30 -0.51
N SER A 122 6.43 5.96 -1.57
CA SER A 122 6.13 7.41 -1.57
C SER A 122 7.25 8.26 -0.94
N THR A 123 6.93 9.12 0.02
CA THR A 123 7.86 9.89 0.86
C THR A 123 7.95 9.29 2.27
N GLN A 124 7.94 7.95 2.40
CA GLN A 124 7.94 7.20 3.67
C GLN A 124 8.91 7.75 4.72
N THR A 125 10.10 8.20 4.31
CA THR A 125 11.13 8.71 5.21
C THR A 125 10.73 10.04 5.83
N GLU A 126 10.12 10.94 5.05
CA GLU A 126 9.61 12.23 5.55
C GLU A 126 8.49 12.00 6.58
N TRP A 127 7.61 11.03 6.33
CA TRP A 127 6.58 10.63 7.27
C TRP A 127 7.18 10.02 8.55
N ALA A 128 8.10 9.08 8.41
CA ALA A 128 8.76 8.43 9.53
C ALA A 128 9.52 9.43 10.42
N GLU A 129 10.19 10.42 9.82
CA GLU A 129 10.87 11.48 10.55
C GLU A 129 9.88 12.43 11.25
N ALA A 130 8.78 12.81 10.60
CA ALA A 130 7.78 13.72 11.17
C ALA A 130 7.04 13.14 12.39
N PHE A 131 6.90 11.81 12.44
CA PHE A 131 6.19 11.09 13.51
C PHE A 131 7.10 10.28 14.43
N ASP A 132 8.41 10.30 14.21
CA ASP A 132 9.40 9.48 14.94
C ASP A 132 9.05 7.97 14.93
N ALA A 133 8.63 7.47 13.77
CA ALA A 133 8.13 6.10 13.60
C ALA A 133 9.10 5.22 12.80
N PRO A 134 9.23 3.92 13.10
CA PRO A 134 9.89 2.95 12.23
C PRO A 134 9.04 2.65 10.98
N ILE A 135 9.72 2.25 9.89
CA ILE A 135 9.10 1.82 8.63
C ILE A 135 9.38 0.32 8.46
N TYR A 136 8.34 -0.50 8.37
CA TYR A 136 8.45 -1.94 8.14
C TYR A 136 8.30 -2.26 6.66
N ILE A 137 9.34 -2.87 6.08
CA ILE A 137 9.40 -3.32 4.69
C ILE A 137 9.87 -4.77 4.67
N HIS A 138 9.24 -5.62 3.88
CA HIS A 138 9.70 -7.00 3.77
C HIS A 138 11.06 -7.05 3.04
N GLU A 139 12.01 -7.86 3.52
CA GLU A 139 13.38 -7.91 3.01
C GLU A 139 13.49 -8.28 1.52
N ASP A 140 12.54 -9.08 1.02
CA ASP A 140 12.47 -9.43 -0.41
C ASP A 140 12.26 -8.21 -1.33
N ASP A 141 11.79 -7.09 -0.79
CA ASP A 141 11.62 -5.85 -1.55
C ASP A 141 12.69 -4.78 -1.22
N LYS A 142 13.72 -5.14 -0.46
CA LYS A 142 14.80 -4.20 -0.04
C LYS A 142 15.46 -3.48 -1.21
N GLU A 143 15.63 -4.15 -2.34
CA GLU A 143 16.26 -3.57 -3.54
C GLU A 143 15.47 -2.40 -4.15
N TRP A 144 14.16 -2.33 -3.86
CA TRP A 144 13.29 -1.29 -4.40
C TRP A 144 13.29 -0.01 -3.57
N VAL A 145 13.95 0.01 -2.41
CA VAL A 145 14.05 1.20 -1.55
C VAL A 145 14.93 2.25 -2.22
N GLN A 146 14.31 3.34 -2.69
CA GLN A 146 15.00 4.45 -3.37
C GLN A 146 15.42 5.59 -2.43
N ARG A 147 14.80 5.66 -1.25
CA ARG A 147 15.13 6.59 -0.18
C ARG A 147 15.60 5.83 1.06
N SER A 148 16.89 5.88 1.31
CA SER A 148 17.53 5.23 2.45
C SER A 148 17.19 5.95 3.76
N SER A 149 16.96 5.19 4.83
CA SER A 149 16.73 5.73 6.18
C SER A 149 17.09 4.71 7.25
N GLU A 150 17.64 5.18 8.36
CA GLU A 150 17.92 4.35 9.56
C GLU A 150 16.63 3.90 10.26
N ARG A 151 15.48 4.48 9.92
CA ARG A 151 14.16 4.11 10.45
C ARG A 151 13.57 2.87 9.77
N ILE A 152 14.17 2.40 8.67
CA ILE A 152 13.67 1.23 7.94
C ILE A 152 14.09 -0.04 8.68
N VAL A 153 13.10 -0.83 9.07
CA VAL A 153 13.22 -2.17 9.62
C VAL A 153 12.84 -3.16 8.53
N PHE A 154 13.83 -3.90 8.03
CA PHE A 154 13.57 -5.03 7.15
C PHE A 154 13.13 -6.23 7.96
N TRP A 155 11.96 -6.76 7.65
CA TRP A 155 11.44 -7.99 8.27
C TRP A 155 11.44 -9.15 7.28
N SER A 156 11.49 -10.36 7.82
CA SER A 156 11.65 -11.59 7.05
C SER A 156 10.63 -12.64 7.45
N GLY A 157 10.47 -13.66 6.61
CA GLY A 157 9.51 -14.75 6.82
C GLY A 157 8.12 -14.43 6.26
N GLU A 158 7.16 -15.29 6.59
CA GLU A 158 5.80 -15.20 6.01
C GLU A 158 4.87 -14.27 6.80
N SER A 159 5.22 -13.91 8.04
CA SER A 159 4.44 -12.98 8.85
C SER A 159 5.27 -12.26 9.92
N LEU A 160 4.83 -11.06 10.30
CA LEU A 160 5.36 -10.27 11.41
C LEU A 160 4.21 -9.71 12.25
N GLU A 161 4.18 -10.02 13.54
CA GLU A 161 3.27 -9.37 14.49
C GLU A 161 3.85 -8.02 14.93
N LEU A 162 3.12 -6.93 14.67
CA LEU A 162 3.50 -5.57 15.08
C LEU A 162 2.94 -5.22 16.46
N SER A 163 1.75 -5.72 16.76
CA SER A 163 1.05 -5.61 18.04
C SER A 163 0.02 -6.75 18.16
N GLU A 164 -0.60 -6.90 19.33
CA GLU A 164 -1.61 -7.96 19.58
C GLU A 164 -2.77 -7.96 18.56
N GLY A 165 -3.07 -6.80 17.96
CA GLY A 165 -4.13 -6.63 16.97
C GLY A 165 -3.69 -6.56 15.51
N LEU A 166 -2.38 -6.42 15.23
CA LEU A 166 -1.87 -6.12 13.89
C LEU A 166 -0.77 -7.09 13.47
N THR A 167 -1.02 -7.84 12.41
CA THR A 167 -0.06 -8.77 11.80
C THR A 167 0.12 -8.46 10.33
N LEU A 168 1.38 -8.39 9.88
CA LEU A 168 1.73 -8.33 8.46
C LEU A 168 1.89 -9.75 7.93
N HIS A 169 1.37 -10.02 6.74
CA HIS A 169 1.53 -11.29 6.04
C HIS A 169 2.17 -11.06 4.68
N ARG A 170 3.26 -11.77 4.38
CA ARG A 170 3.93 -11.72 3.09
C ARG A 170 3.23 -12.69 2.13
N LEU A 171 2.47 -12.17 1.17
CA LEU A 171 1.82 -12.99 0.15
C LEU A 171 2.64 -13.07 -1.14
N GLY A 172 3.46 -12.04 -1.39
CA GLY A 172 4.14 -11.81 -2.64
C GLY A 172 3.17 -11.66 -3.83
N GLY A 173 3.64 -12.00 -5.03
CA GLY A 173 2.84 -11.96 -6.25
C GLY A 173 3.17 -10.73 -7.07
N HIS A 174 2.45 -9.63 -6.85
CA HIS A 174 2.72 -8.33 -7.47
C HIS A 174 4.17 -7.87 -7.23
N PHE A 175 4.65 -8.00 -5.98
CA PHE A 175 6.07 -7.93 -5.64
C PHE A 175 6.47 -9.16 -4.84
N LYS A 176 7.78 -9.46 -4.74
CA LYS A 176 8.23 -10.66 -4.03
C LYS A 176 7.97 -10.52 -2.53
N GLY A 177 8.21 -9.34 -1.97
CA GLY A 177 7.90 -8.97 -0.59
C GLY A 177 6.48 -8.43 -0.37
N GLY A 178 5.62 -8.46 -1.40
CA GLY A 178 4.26 -7.95 -1.34
C GLY A 178 3.49 -8.44 -0.10
N ALA A 179 3.03 -7.50 0.72
CA ALA A 179 2.45 -7.77 2.02
C ALA A 179 1.02 -7.22 2.17
N VAL A 180 0.27 -7.84 3.08
CA VAL A 180 -1.04 -7.38 3.53
C VAL A 180 -1.02 -7.22 5.05
N CYS A 181 -1.84 -6.31 5.59
CA CYS A 181 -2.00 -6.12 7.02
C CYS A 181 -3.34 -6.70 7.48
N HIS A 182 -3.28 -7.68 8.37
CA HIS A 182 -4.42 -8.17 9.12
C HIS A 182 -4.59 -7.38 10.40
N TRP A 183 -5.74 -6.71 10.52
CA TRP A 183 -6.19 -6.06 11.73
C TRP A 183 -7.28 -6.90 12.37
N LYS A 184 -6.88 -7.70 13.37
CA LYS A 184 -7.74 -8.67 14.05
C LYS A 184 -8.91 -8.02 14.79
N ASN A 185 -8.69 -6.87 15.39
CA ASN A 185 -9.68 -6.19 16.24
C ASN A 185 -10.65 -5.29 15.46
N GLY A 186 -10.40 -5.06 14.16
CA GLY A 186 -11.28 -4.29 13.29
C GLY A 186 -12.65 -4.94 13.09
N ASP A 187 -13.62 -4.15 12.61
CA ASP A 187 -15.01 -4.59 12.38
C ASP A 187 -15.64 -5.28 13.61
N GLY A 188 -15.45 -4.68 14.79
CA GLY A 188 -15.95 -5.23 16.05
C GLY A 188 -15.35 -6.58 16.41
N GLY A 189 -14.08 -6.82 16.05
CA GLY A 189 -13.37 -8.08 16.28
C GLY A 189 -13.62 -9.17 15.23
N ASN A 190 -14.31 -8.86 14.12
CA ASN A 190 -14.48 -9.79 12.99
C ASN A 190 -13.32 -9.75 11.99
N GLY A 191 -12.38 -8.82 12.19
CA GLY A 191 -11.14 -8.70 11.44
C GLY A 191 -11.28 -7.93 10.12
N ILE A 192 -10.24 -7.18 9.78
CA ILE A 192 -10.11 -6.43 8.54
C ILE A 192 -8.77 -6.77 7.88
N LEU A 193 -8.78 -6.94 6.56
CA LEU A 193 -7.56 -7.10 5.77
C LEU A 193 -7.30 -5.85 4.92
N LEU A 194 -6.19 -5.16 5.16
CA LEU A 194 -5.73 -4.05 4.33
C LEU A 194 -4.67 -4.56 3.36
N THR A 195 -4.91 -4.37 2.07
CA THR A 195 -4.24 -5.19 1.04
C THR A 195 -3.38 -4.41 0.06
N GLY A 196 -3.40 -3.08 0.12
CA GLY A 196 -2.83 -2.27 -0.94
C GLY A 196 -3.50 -2.64 -2.26
N ASP A 197 -2.73 -3.18 -3.22
CA ASP A 197 -3.26 -3.87 -4.41
C ASP A 197 -2.70 -5.31 -4.56
N ILE A 198 -2.07 -5.87 -3.52
CA ILE A 198 -1.63 -7.28 -3.48
C ILE A 198 -2.84 -8.21 -3.69
N ILE A 199 -3.97 -7.86 -3.07
CA ILE A 199 -5.29 -8.38 -3.39
C ILE A 199 -6.18 -7.19 -3.75
N GLN A 200 -6.47 -6.99 -5.03
CA GLN A 200 -7.14 -5.77 -5.49
C GLN A 200 -8.65 -5.93 -5.52
N VAL A 201 -9.37 -5.06 -4.81
CA VAL A 201 -10.83 -4.94 -4.96
C VAL A 201 -11.14 -4.32 -6.33
N VAL A 202 -11.95 -5.02 -7.11
CA VAL A 202 -12.36 -4.57 -8.45
C VAL A 202 -13.62 -3.70 -8.39
N GLN A 203 -14.11 -3.23 -9.54
CA GLN A 203 -15.26 -2.33 -9.59
C GLN A 203 -16.54 -2.96 -8.99
N ASP A 204 -16.76 -4.24 -9.26
CA ASP A 204 -17.75 -5.02 -8.54
C ASP A 204 -17.15 -5.44 -7.19
N GLN A 205 -17.50 -4.68 -6.15
CA GLN A 205 -16.92 -4.77 -4.80
C GLN A 205 -17.34 -6.03 -4.02
N GLU A 206 -18.00 -6.98 -4.68
CA GLU A 206 -18.15 -8.35 -4.20
C GLU A 206 -16.97 -9.24 -4.61
N TRP A 207 -16.00 -8.72 -5.38
CA TRP A 207 -14.88 -9.51 -5.89
C TRP A 207 -13.53 -8.83 -5.75
N VAL A 208 -12.49 -9.66 -5.85
CA VAL A 208 -11.10 -9.23 -5.95
C VAL A 208 -10.42 -9.81 -7.20
N SER A 209 -9.22 -9.33 -7.49
CA SER A 209 -8.33 -9.84 -8.53
C SER A 209 -6.87 -9.82 -8.06
N PHE A 210 -6.01 -10.46 -8.84
CA PHE A 210 -4.59 -10.67 -8.55
C PHE A 210 -3.80 -10.40 -9.83
N MET A 211 -2.82 -9.51 -9.81
CA MET A 211 -2.04 -9.18 -11.01
C MET A 211 -0.56 -9.08 -10.71
N TYR A 212 0.25 -9.43 -11.72
CA TYR A 212 1.68 -9.15 -11.69
C TYR A 212 1.89 -7.67 -11.99
N SER A 213 1.16 -7.14 -12.98
CA SER A 213 1.19 -5.72 -13.36
C SER A 213 -0.23 -5.24 -13.63
N TYR A 214 -0.77 -4.36 -12.77
CA TYR A 214 -2.06 -3.73 -13.01
C TYR A 214 -2.04 -2.76 -14.19
N PRO A 215 -1.03 -1.87 -14.34
CA PRO A 215 -1.00 -0.92 -15.46
C PRO A 215 -0.90 -1.60 -16.83
N ASN A 216 -0.18 -2.73 -16.91
CA ASN A 216 0.02 -3.47 -18.17
C ASN A 216 -0.92 -4.68 -18.32
N LEU A 217 -1.85 -4.86 -17.38
CA LEU A 217 -2.83 -5.94 -17.34
C LEU A 217 -2.22 -7.36 -17.43
N ILE A 218 -1.07 -7.58 -16.79
CA ILE A 218 -0.39 -8.88 -16.76
C ILE A 218 -0.89 -9.71 -15.57
N PRO A 219 -1.51 -10.88 -15.81
CA PRO A 219 -2.00 -11.73 -14.73
C PRO A 219 -0.86 -12.42 -13.97
N LEU A 220 -1.12 -12.77 -12.70
CA LEU A 220 -0.32 -13.74 -11.98
C LEU A 220 -0.62 -15.16 -12.46
N PRO A 221 0.36 -16.08 -12.41
CA PRO A 221 0.13 -17.49 -12.68
C PRO A 221 -0.85 -18.11 -11.68
N SER A 222 -1.67 -19.07 -12.13
CA SER A 222 -2.65 -19.79 -11.30
C SER A 222 -2.05 -20.36 -10.02
N ARG A 223 -0.86 -20.97 -10.11
CA ARG A 223 -0.13 -21.50 -8.93
C ARG A 223 0.11 -20.42 -7.87
N LYS A 224 0.47 -19.21 -8.27
CA LYS A 224 0.77 -18.11 -7.34
C LYS A 224 -0.51 -17.59 -6.69
N VAL A 225 -1.58 -17.40 -7.46
CA VAL A 225 -2.89 -17.00 -6.93
C VAL A 225 -3.42 -18.04 -5.94
N LYS A 226 -3.27 -19.33 -6.24
CA LYS A 226 -3.62 -20.41 -5.31
C LYS A 226 -2.84 -20.29 -4.00
N GLN A 227 -1.53 -20.07 -4.07
CA GLN A 227 -0.69 -19.90 -2.87
C GLN A 227 -1.14 -18.71 -2.03
N MET A 228 -1.41 -17.55 -2.64
CA MET A 228 -1.89 -16.37 -1.93
C MET A 228 -3.25 -16.62 -1.25
N ALA A 229 -4.17 -17.27 -1.95
CA ALA A 229 -5.48 -17.63 -1.40
C ALA A 229 -5.38 -18.64 -0.25
N ASP A 230 -4.51 -19.66 -0.38
CA ASP A 230 -4.25 -20.63 0.68
C ASP A 230 -3.66 -19.94 1.93
N GLN A 231 -2.73 -18.98 1.77
CA GLN A 231 -2.09 -18.25 2.88
C GLN A 231 -3.06 -17.42 3.71
N VAL A 232 -4.08 -16.82 3.09
CA VAL A 232 -5.07 -15.99 3.80
C VAL A 232 -6.33 -16.76 4.19
N LYS A 233 -6.43 -18.05 3.83
CA LYS A 233 -7.64 -18.85 4.01
C LYS A 233 -8.08 -18.96 5.48
N ASP A 234 -7.11 -19.14 6.38
CA ASP A 234 -7.36 -19.36 7.81
C ASP A 234 -7.22 -18.07 8.64
N ILE A 235 -7.01 -16.93 7.98
CA ILE A 235 -6.98 -15.62 8.64
C ILE A 235 -8.43 -15.12 8.78
N PRO A 236 -8.92 -14.83 10.00
CA PRO A 236 -10.28 -14.36 10.19
C PRO A 236 -10.40 -12.87 9.83
N PHE A 237 -11.06 -12.56 8.71
CA PHE A 237 -11.44 -11.19 8.35
C PHE A 237 -12.79 -11.16 7.61
N ASN A 238 -13.63 -10.21 7.99
CA ASN A 238 -14.94 -9.99 7.38
C ASN A 238 -14.91 -8.87 6.34
N ARG A 239 -14.00 -7.89 6.49
CA ARG A 239 -13.83 -6.77 5.54
C ARG A 239 -12.44 -6.74 4.92
N LEU A 240 -12.35 -6.15 3.74
CA LEU A 240 -11.09 -5.95 3.02
C LEU A 240 -11.06 -4.56 2.40
N TYR A 241 -9.97 -3.82 2.57
CA TYR A 241 -9.73 -2.49 1.99
C TYR A 241 -8.50 -2.52 1.07
N ASN A 242 -8.60 -1.85 -0.08
CA ASN A 242 -7.51 -1.69 -1.04
C ASN A 242 -7.00 -0.24 -1.08
N ALA A 243 -5.96 0.00 -1.88
CA ALA A 243 -5.32 1.31 -2.04
C ALA A 243 -6.11 2.34 -2.87
N PHE A 244 -7.38 2.09 -3.22
CA PHE A 244 -8.15 2.94 -4.14
C PHE A 244 -9.59 3.21 -3.66
N HIS A 245 -9.80 3.30 -2.34
CA HIS A 245 -11.11 3.49 -1.70
C HIS A 245 -12.17 2.47 -2.12
N ARG A 246 -11.76 1.24 -2.44
CA ARG A 246 -12.69 0.12 -2.66
C ARG A 246 -12.55 -0.88 -1.53
N ALA A 247 -13.67 -1.48 -1.17
CA ALA A 247 -13.70 -2.42 -0.07
C ALA A 247 -14.75 -3.52 -0.29
N VAL A 248 -14.40 -4.74 0.09
CA VAL A 248 -15.38 -5.81 0.30
C VAL A 248 -15.86 -5.67 1.74
N LYS A 249 -17.14 -5.30 1.94
CA LYS A 249 -17.66 -4.93 3.26
C LYS A 249 -18.18 -6.10 4.10
N LYS A 250 -18.36 -7.30 3.50
CA LYS A 250 -18.86 -8.50 4.18
C LYS A 250 -18.29 -9.76 3.54
N SER A 251 -18.09 -10.81 4.35
CA SER A 251 -17.61 -12.12 3.91
C SER A 251 -16.33 -12.03 3.06
N ALA A 252 -15.46 -11.06 3.33
CA ALA A 252 -14.31 -10.77 2.47
C ALA A 252 -13.38 -11.98 2.30
N GLY A 253 -13.16 -12.79 3.34
CA GLY A 253 -12.41 -14.04 3.24
C GLY A 253 -13.00 -15.00 2.20
N GLU A 254 -14.32 -15.21 2.22
CA GLU A 254 -15.02 -16.04 1.24
C GLU A 254 -14.90 -15.45 -0.18
N ARG A 255 -15.07 -14.12 -0.32
CA ARG A 255 -14.92 -13.44 -1.62
C ARG A 255 -13.53 -13.58 -2.20
N VAL A 256 -12.48 -13.57 -1.37
CA VAL A 256 -11.10 -13.84 -1.82
C VAL A 256 -10.98 -15.27 -2.37
N GLN A 257 -11.52 -16.28 -1.67
CA GLN A 257 -11.46 -17.68 -2.13
C GLN A 257 -12.21 -17.88 -3.45
N GLN A 258 -13.45 -17.39 -3.55
CA GLN A 258 -14.26 -17.47 -4.78
C GLN A 258 -13.59 -16.72 -5.94
N SER A 259 -12.98 -15.56 -5.66
CA SER A 259 -12.24 -14.79 -6.66
C SER A 259 -10.98 -15.51 -7.13
N ALA A 260 -10.26 -16.20 -6.24
CA ALA A 260 -9.08 -16.98 -6.61
C ALA A 260 -9.47 -18.18 -7.49
N GLU A 261 -10.51 -18.92 -7.12
CA GLU A 261 -10.99 -20.07 -7.91
C GLU A 261 -11.39 -19.67 -9.33
N ARG A 262 -12.17 -18.59 -9.47
CA ARG A 262 -12.61 -18.10 -10.78
C ARG A 262 -11.43 -17.57 -11.60
N TYR A 263 -10.52 -16.83 -10.96
CA TYR A 263 -9.31 -16.32 -11.59
C TYR A 263 -8.46 -17.45 -12.16
N ILE A 264 -8.19 -18.47 -11.34
CA ILE A 264 -7.40 -19.66 -11.69
C ILE A 264 -8.03 -20.37 -12.89
N LYS A 265 -9.36 -20.61 -12.86
CA LYS A 265 -10.06 -21.20 -14.01
C LYS A 265 -9.82 -20.41 -15.29
N ALA A 266 -9.98 -19.07 -15.24
CA ALA A 266 -9.81 -18.23 -16.43
C ALA A 266 -8.39 -18.26 -17.00
N VAL A 267 -7.36 -18.11 -16.15
CA VAL A 267 -5.95 -18.13 -16.63
C VAL A 267 -5.52 -19.53 -17.09
N ASP A 268 -6.13 -20.59 -16.57
CA ASP A 268 -5.95 -21.97 -17.04
C ASP A 268 -6.84 -22.30 -18.27
N GLY A 269 -7.55 -21.32 -18.84
CA GLY A 269 -8.28 -21.45 -20.11
C GLY A 269 -9.74 -21.87 -20.00
N THR A 270 -10.32 -21.86 -18.79
CA THR A 270 -11.72 -22.24 -18.54
C THR A 270 -12.53 -21.07 -18.00
N LEU A 271 -13.60 -20.69 -18.70
CA LEU A 271 -14.57 -19.72 -18.16
C LEU A 271 -15.51 -20.38 -17.16
N PHE A 272 -16.03 -19.59 -16.23
CA PHE A 272 -16.81 -20.05 -15.09
C PHE A 272 -18.18 -19.35 -15.05
N SER A 273 -19.12 -19.96 -14.34
CA SER A 273 -20.37 -19.33 -13.93
C SER A 273 -20.31 -19.04 -12.44
N THR A 274 -20.69 -17.83 -12.04
CA THR A 274 -20.78 -17.38 -10.64
C THR A 274 -22.21 -17.36 -10.16
#